data_AF-A0A809XHX0-F1
#
_entry.id   AF-A0A809XHX0-F1
#
_cell.length_a   1.000
_cell.length_b   1.000
_cell.length_c   1.000
_cell.angle_alpha   90.00
_cell.angle_beta   90.00
_cell.angle_gamma   90.00
#
_symmetry.space_group_name_H-M   'P 1'
#
loop_
_entity.id
_entity.type
_entity.pdbx_description
1 polymer ?
#
loop_
_entity_poly.entity_id
_entity_poly.type
_entity_poly.pdbx_seq_one_letter_code
_entity_poly.pdbx_strand_id
1 'polypeptide(L)'
;MSIETYGRVPYIPNKTLRQHKVYDGADDRFRSAARLQQALFREERAWPIGRYKTAKGTMRKMGNYLSDAAAAEGANFISADIARLVRHEVAYREDGALIDQARLQANMLSSHPATFNFFGALKLDLGLATKTLRQVAPDLVDEVTGVFFEHSPARWHPSFTNDGTAFDVLFKCFTPQRESAFIAIELKYSESMQEPPATMRPRYDELSRLSGLYKDPEHPALRLNPLQSLWRENMLAQAMVMNGLYSSGRFILVAPRHNRQVQDAVKLYRQHLALAPGAVEFDAISFDDLTSCIARAGATDLAEALHARYCDFNAVDDLI
;
A
#
# COMPACT_ATOMS: atom_id res chain seq x y z
N MET A 1 4.57 -23.83 -6.11
CA MET A 1 3.57 -24.91 -5.93
C MET A 1 3.09 -25.06 -4.47
N SER A 2 3.95 -24.99 -3.45
CA SER A 2 3.55 -25.23 -2.05
C SER A 2 2.56 -24.21 -1.45
N ILE A 3 2.69 -22.92 -1.78
CA ILE A 3 1.75 -21.91 -1.24
C ILE A 3 0.31 -22.13 -1.74
N GLU A 4 0.15 -22.46 -3.02
CA GLU A 4 -1.16 -22.77 -3.61
C GLU A 4 -1.74 -24.04 -2.97
N THR A 5 -0.92 -25.06 -2.76
CA THR A 5 -1.34 -26.31 -2.10
C THR A 5 -1.77 -26.09 -0.64
N TYR A 6 -1.03 -25.30 0.14
CA TYR A 6 -1.26 -25.17 1.59
C TYR A 6 -2.04 -23.91 2.02
N GLY A 7 -2.31 -22.99 1.08
CA GLY A 7 -3.02 -21.73 1.31
C GLY A 7 -2.31 -20.78 2.30
N ARG A 8 -0.99 -20.89 2.43
CA ARG A 8 -0.16 -20.11 3.37
C ARG A 8 1.31 -20.11 2.96
N VAL A 9 2.02 -19.01 3.22
CA VAL A 9 3.48 -18.93 3.13
C VAL A 9 4.15 -19.95 4.07
N PRO A 10 5.37 -20.42 3.84
CA PRO A 10 6.05 -21.37 4.72
C PRO A 10 6.30 -20.83 6.14
N TYR A 11 6.50 -21.74 7.11
CA TYR A 11 7.02 -21.39 8.43
C TYR A 11 8.53 -21.62 8.40
N ILE A 12 9.31 -20.56 8.58
CA ILE A 12 10.75 -20.62 8.33
C ILE A 12 11.50 -20.84 9.65
N PRO A 13 12.38 -21.85 9.75
CA PRO A 13 13.19 -22.06 10.94
C PRO A 13 14.06 -20.83 11.28
N ASN A 14 14.16 -20.51 12.58
CA ASN A 14 14.98 -19.39 13.06
C ASN A 14 16.44 -19.46 12.62
N LYS A 15 16.98 -20.67 12.45
CA LYS A 15 18.34 -20.89 11.93
C LYS A 15 18.50 -20.29 10.53
N THR A 16 17.57 -20.59 9.62
CA THR A 16 17.52 -20.05 8.25
C THR A 16 17.36 -18.53 8.27
N LEU A 17 16.42 -17.99 9.05
CA LEU A 17 16.23 -16.54 9.17
C LEU A 17 17.50 -15.82 9.68
N ARG A 18 18.28 -16.44 10.57
CA ARG A 18 19.53 -15.87 11.08
C ARG A 18 20.67 -15.93 10.06
N GLN A 19 20.70 -16.93 9.18
CA GLN A 19 21.70 -17.04 8.11
C GLN A 19 21.58 -15.84 7.15
N HIS A 20 20.38 -15.49 6.72
CA HIS A 20 20.11 -14.34 5.84
C HIS A 20 19.97 -13.00 6.58
N LYS A 21 20.26 -12.95 7.88
CA LYS A 21 20.15 -11.73 8.72
C LYS A 21 18.75 -11.09 8.72
N VAL A 22 17.70 -11.90 8.67
CA VAL A 22 16.30 -11.42 8.67
C VAL A 22 15.51 -11.80 9.91
N TYR A 23 16.06 -12.57 10.85
CA TYR A 23 15.33 -12.92 12.08
C TYR A 23 14.92 -11.69 12.90
N ASP A 24 13.61 -11.56 13.13
CA ASP A 24 12.98 -10.64 14.07
C ASP A 24 11.91 -11.39 14.88
N GLY A 25 11.96 -11.29 16.20
CA GLY A 25 11.03 -12.03 17.08
C GLY A 25 9.61 -11.44 17.10
N ALA A 26 9.42 -10.23 16.58
CA ALA A 26 8.12 -9.58 16.47
C ALA A 26 7.42 -9.86 15.13
N ASP A 27 8.10 -10.49 14.17
CA ASP A 27 7.50 -10.82 12.88
C ASP A 27 6.49 -11.96 13.04
N ASP A 28 5.34 -11.82 12.39
CA ASP A 28 4.45 -12.94 12.18
C ASP A 28 4.96 -13.86 11.06
N ARG A 29 4.19 -14.91 10.74
CA ARG A 29 4.57 -15.87 9.70
C ARG A 29 4.72 -15.21 8.33
N PHE A 30 3.83 -14.29 7.97
CA PHE A 30 3.86 -13.62 6.67
C PHE A 30 5.04 -12.67 6.57
N ARG A 31 5.22 -11.80 7.56
CA ARG A 31 6.29 -10.82 7.61
C ARG A 31 7.66 -11.47 7.62
N SER A 32 7.83 -12.59 8.35
CA SER A 32 9.07 -13.37 8.34
C SER A 32 9.39 -13.89 6.94
N ALA A 33 8.39 -14.43 6.23
CA ALA A 33 8.56 -14.94 4.87
C ALA A 33 8.84 -13.83 3.87
N ALA A 34 8.05 -12.75 3.90
CA ALA A 34 8.25 -11.60 3.02
C ALA A 34 9.62 -10.95 3.24
N ARG A 35 10.10 -10.90 4.49
CA ARG A 35 11.43 -10.38 4.81
C ARG A 35 12.53 -11.25 4.22
N LEU A 36 12.41 -12.58 4.35
CA LEU A 36 13.36 -13.50 3.74
C LEU A 36 13.35 -13.38 2.21
N GLN A 37 12.17 -13.32 1.59
CA GLN A 37 12.01 -13.10 0.16
C GLN A 37 12.77 -11.83 -0.31
N GLN A 38 12.61 -10.69 0.38
CA GLN A 38 13.34 -9.47 0.04
C GLN A 38 14.86 -9.62 0.20
N ALA A 39 15.33 -10.41 1.18
CA ALA A 39 16.75 -10.69 1.34
C ALA A 39 17.31 -11.57 0.21
N LEU A 40 16.57 -12.59 -0.21
CA LEU A 40 16.96 -13.46 -1.32
C LEU A 40 16.96 -12.70 -2.64
N PHE A 41 15.94 -11.87 -2.89
CA PHE A 41 15.86 -11.00 -4.07
C PHE A 41 17.06 -10.03 -4.16
N ARG A 42 17.50 -9.49 -3.01
CA ARG A 42 18.72 -8.67 -2.91
C ARG A 42 19.98 -9.47 -3.22
N GLU A 43 20.07 -10.69 -2.68
CA GLU A 43 21.23 -11.59 -2.85
C GLU A 43 21.40 -12.03 -4.30
N GLU A 44 20.30 -12.40 -4.97
CA GLU A 44 20.24 -12.74 -6.39
C GLU A 44 20.84 -11.63 -7.27
N ARG A 45 20.59 -10.36 -6.90
CA ARG A 45 21.08 -9.17 -7.62
C ARG A 45 22.46 -8.69 -7.16
N ALA A 46 23.11 -9.44 -6.27
CA ALA A 46 24.39 -9.10 -5.66
C ALA A 46 24.42 -7.71 -4.99
N TRP A 47 23.27 -7.19 -4.56
CA TRP A 47 23.21 -5.88 -3.90
C TRP A 47 23.73 -5.98 -2.47
N PRO A 48 24.67 -5.13 -2.03
CA PRO A 48 25.23 -5.22 -0.69
C PRO A 48 24.20 -5.00 0.42
N ILE A 49 24.33 -5.77 1.50
CA ILE A 49 23.44 -5.68 2.67
C ILE A 49 23.59 -4.34 3.39
N GLY A 50 22.44 -3.72 3.68
CA GLY A 50 22.33 -2.48 4.41
C GLY A 50 22.29 -2.62 5.92
N ARG A 51 22.06 -1.49 6.57
CA ARG A 51 21.87 -1.40 8.02
C ARG A 51 20.63 -0.58 8.33
N TYR A 52 19.99 -0.89 9.45
CA TYR A 52 18.94 -0.06 10.02
C TYR A 52 19.36 0.38 11.43
N LYS A 53 18.86 1.55 11.84
CA LYS A 53 19.04 2.07 13.20
C LYS A 53 17.91 1.53 14.07
N THR A 54 18.25 0.81 15.13
CA THR A 54 17.25 0.34 16.11
C THR A 54 16.72 1.53 16.93
N ALA A 55 15.61 1.33 17.66
CA ALA A 55 15.08 2.33 18.60
C ALA A 55 16.10 2.75 19.66
N LYS A 56 17.05 1.87 20.02
CA LYS A 56 18.16 2.15 20.94
C LYS A 56 19.35 2.87 20.27
N GLY A 57 19.22 3.24 19.00
CA GLY A 57 20.26 3.93 18.23
C GLY A 57 21.36 3.02 17.66
N THR A 58 21.29 1.71 17.87
CA THR A 58 22.30 0.76 17.38
C THR A 58 22.11 0.47 15.90
N MET A 59 23.20 0.50 15.12
CA MET A 59 23.17 0.09 13.71
C MET A 59 23.26 -1.44 13.59
N ARG A 60 22.26 -2.07 12.99
CA ARG A 60 22.20 -3.53 12.77
C ARG A 60 22.09 -3.85 11.29
N LYS A 61 22.89 -4.80 10.80
CA LYS A 61 22.71 -5.36 9.45
C LYS A 61 21.42 -6.17 9.37
N MET A 62 20.64 -5.95 8.33
CA MET A 62 19.35 -6.62 8.11
C MET A 62 19.24 -7.02 6.64
N GLY A 63 18.88 -8.27 6.37
CA GLY A 63 18.94 -8.85 5.01
C GLY A 63 18.05 -8.14 3.98
N ASN A 64 16.93 -7.57 4.43
CA ASN A 64 15.99 -6.82 3.60
C ASN A 64 16.35 -5.33 3.42
N TYR A 65 17.52 -4.89 3.91
CA TYR A 65 18.01 -3.53 3.71
C TYR A 65 19.08 -3.51 2.62
N LEU A 66 19.05 -2.47 1.79
CA LEU A 66 20.11 -2.14 0.84
C LEU A 66 21.18 -1.29 1.53
N SER A 67 22.44 -1.47 1.13
CA SER A 67 23.51 -0.52 1.48
C SER A 67 23.20 0.88 0.94
N ASP A 68 23.78 1.91 1.57
CA ASP A 68 23.59 3.31 1.15
C ASP A 68 23.94 3.55 -0.33
N ALA A 69 24.99 2.90 -0.85
CA ALA A 69 25.38 3.00 -2.26
C ALA A 69 24.30 2.44 -3.19
N ALA A 70 23.86 1.19 -2.98
CA ALA A 70 22.79 0.58 -3.78
C ALA A 70 21.46 1.33 -3.64
N ALA A 71 21.15 1.84 -2.45
CA ALA A 71 19.96 2.65 -2.20
C ALA A 71 20.01 3.97 -2.99
N ALA A 72 21.16 4.65 -3.02
CA ALA A 72 21.37 5.88 -3.79
C ALA A 72 21.27 5.66 -5.32
N GLU A 73 21.68 4.49 -5.80
CA GLU A 73 21.51 4.06 -7.20
C GLU A 73 20.06 3.72 -7.56
N GLY A 74 19.16 3.65 -6.57
CA GLY A 74 17.74 3.36 -6.79
C GLY A 74 17.42 1.87 -6.89
N ALA A 75 18.28 0.98 -6.37
CA ALA A 75 18.07 -0.47 -6.40
C ALA A 75 16.76 -0.94 -5.74
N ASN A 76 16.14 -0.11 -4.88
CA ASN A 76 14.85 -0.44 -4.28
C ASN A 76 13.66 -0.30 -5.25
N PHE A 77 13.89 0.18 -6.48
CA PHE A 77 12.85 0.37 -7.48
C PHE A 77 12.99 -0.61 -8.64
N ILE A 78 11.85 -1.06 -9.19
CA ILE A 78 11.83 -2.10 -10.24
C ILE A 78 12.43 -1.62 -11.56
N SER A 79 12.44 -0.31 -11.82
CA SER A 79 13.08 0.28 -13.00
C SER A 79 13.77 1.60 -12.69
N ALA A 80 14.74 1.96 -13.53
CA ALA A 80 15.43 3.25 -13.45
C ALA A 80 14.46 4.44 -13.63
N ASP A 81 13.40 4.27 -14.42
CA ASP A 81 12.37 5.29 -14.59
C ASP A 81 11.54 5.50 -13.32
N ILE A 82 11.18 4.42 -12.60
CA ILE A 82 10.52 4.55 -11.30
C ILE A 82 11.47 5.19 -10.29
N ALA A 83 12.76 4.81 -10.27
CA ALA A 83 13.74 5.46 -9.41
C ALA A 83 13.86 6.97 -9.69
N ARG A 84 13.83 7.37 -10.97
CA ARG A 84 13.83 8.78 -11.37
C ARG A 84 12.53 9.47 -10.95
N LEU A 85 11.37 8.87 -11.18
CA LEU A 85 10.08 9.37 -10.74
C LEU A 85 10.10 9.64 -9.22
N VAL A 86 10.56 8.68 -8.42
CA VAL A 86 10.60 8.81 -6.97
C VAL A 86 11.43 10.02 -6.52
N ARG A 87 12.57 10.29 -7.17
CA ARG A 87 13.37 11.49 -6.86
C ARG A 87 12.56 12.77 -7.09
N HIS A 88 11.75 12.83 -8.15
CA HIS A 88 10.85 13.96 -8.39
C HIS A 88 9.72 14.02 -7.35
N GLU A 89 9.04 12.91 -7.07
CA GLU A 89 7.95 12.87 -6.08
C GLU A 89 8.42 13.26 -4.67
N VAL A 90 9.65 12.88 -4.30
CA VAL A 90 10.27 13.31 -3.04
C VAL A 90 10.58 14.81 -3.04
N ALA A 91 11.09 15.36 -4.15
CA ALA A 91 11.48 16.76 -4.24
C ALA A 91 10.27 17.71 -4.27
N TYR A 92 9.18 17.30 -4.93
CA TYR A 92 7.98 18.10 -5.17
C TYR A 92 6.74 17.59 -4.42
N ARG A 93 6.95 16.82 -3.35
CA ARG A 93 5.87 16.33 -2.47
C ARG A 93 5.04 17.49 -1.92
N GLU A 94 3.79 17.18 -1.58
CA GLU A 94 2.90 18.13 -0.92
C GLU A 94 3.45 18.60 0.43
N ASP A 95 3.06 19.82 0.82
CA ASP A 95 3.38 20.31 2.15
C ASP A 95 2.76 19.41 3.23
N GLY A 96 3.59 18.99 4.17
CA GLY A 96 3.20 18.05 5.23
C GLY A 96 3.17 16.57 4.80
N ALA A 97 3.58 16.25 3.57
CA ALA A 97 3.68 14.88 3.09
C ALA A 97 4.70 14.04 3.86
N LEU A 98 4.29 12.86 4.33
CA LEU A 98 5.12 11.98 5.16
C LEU A 98 5.87 10.94 4.33
N ILE A 99 6.87 11.40 3.57
CA ILE A 99 7.78 10.53 2.81
C ILE A 99 9.11 10.38 3.56
N ASP A 100 9.27 9.26 4.29
CA ASP A 100 10.54 8.86 4.89
C ASP A 100 11.50 8.34 3.80
N GLN A 101 12.45 9.21 3.40
CA GLN A 101 13.40 8.93 2.33
C GLN A 101 14.33 7.75 2.64
N ALA A 102 14.78 7.61 3.89
CA ALA A 102 15.69 6.54 4.26
C ALA A 102 14.98 5.18 4.19
N ARG A 103 13.73 5.11 4.70
CA ARG A 103 12.89 3.92 4.55
C ARG A 103 12.60 3.63 3.09
N LEU A 104 12.20 4.64 2.32
CA LEU A 104 11.84 4.52 0.91
C LEU A 104 13.01 4.00 0.06
N GLN A 105 14.22 4.47 0.29
CA GLN A 105 15.39 4.10 -0.53
C GLN A 105 16.03 2.78 -0.11
N ALA A 106 16.04 2.43 1.19
CA ALA A 106 16.87 1.33 1.67
C ALA A 106 16.09 0.12 2.20
N ASN A 107 14.85 0.28 2.69
CA ASN A 107 14.09 -0.82 3.26
C ASN A 107 13.24 -1.51 2.18
N MET A 108 13.66 -2.69 1.73
CA MET A 108 12.93 -3.44 0.69
C MET A 108 11.63 -4.08 1.21
N LEU A 109 11.51 -4.27 2.54
CA LEU A 109 10.29 -4.73 3.21
C LEU A 109 9.52 -3.53 3.75
N SER A 110 9.02 -2.69 2.85
CA SER A 110 8.22 -1.52 3.19
C SER A 110 7.15 -1.28 2.12
N SER A 111 5.95 -0.93 2.56
CA SER A 111 4.87 -0.44 1.70
C SER A 111 5.29 0.77 0.87
N HIS A 112 6.02 1.75 1.44
CA HIS A 112 6.49 2.94 0.71
C HIS A 112 7.12 2.65 -0.67
N PRO A 113 8.23 1.90 -0.80
CA PRO A 113 8.78 1.56 -2.11
C PRO A 113 7.86 0.62 -2.91
N ALA A 114 7.09 -0.26 -2.26
CA ALA A 114 6.12 -1.10 -2.96
C ALA A 114 5.07 -0.25 -3.69
N THR A 115 4.54 0.79 -3.05
CA THR A 115 3.61 1.77 -3.64
C THR A 115 4.19 2.37 -4.91
N PHE A 116 5.43 2.88 -4.88
CA PHE A 116 6.05 3.41 -6.10
C PHE A 116 6.34 2.35 -7.16
N ASN A 117 6.65 1.11 -6.77
CA ASN A 117 6.89 0.03 -7.71
C ASN A 117 5.61 -0.42 -8.43
N PHE A 118 4.49 -0.53 -7.71
CA PHE A 118 3.20 -0.90 -8.30
C PHE A 118 2.60 0.20 -9.16
N PHE A 119 2.73 1.46 -8.75
CA PHE A 119 1.98 2.56 -9.38
C PHE A 119 2.84 3.57 -10.14
N GLY A 120 4.17 3.48 -10.05
CA GLY A 120 5.07 4.43 -10.70
C GLY A 120 4.98 4.40 -12.22
N ALA A 121 4.95 3.20 -12.81
CA ALA A 121 4.74 3.04 -14.25
C ALA A 121 3.37 3.55 -14.70
N LEU A 122 2.34 3.41 -13.87
CA LEU A 122 0.99 3.91 -14.15
C LEU A 122 0.95 5.44 -14.10
N LYS A 123 1.77 6.09 -13.27
CA LYS A 123 1.93 7.54 -13.30
C LYS A 123 2.67 8.02 -14.57
N LEU A 124 3.66 7.25 -15.01
CA LEU A 124 4.44 7.56 -16.22
C LEU A 124 3.65 7.33 -17.52
N ASP A 125 2.67 6.40 -17.50
CA ASP A 125 1.78 6.09 -18.61
C ASP A 125 0.33 5.99 -18.15
N LEU A 126 -0.43 7.08 -18.35
CA LEU A 126 -1.86 7.14 -17.99
C LEU A 126 -2.74 6.22 -18.86
N GLY A 127 -2.28 5.81 -20.05
CA GLY A 127 -2.95 4.81 -20.88
C GLY A 127 -2.85 3.42 -20.24
N LEU A 128 -1.67 3.06 -19.73
CA LEU A 128 -1.49 1.87 -18.90
C LEU A 128 -2.35 1.95 -17.64
N ALA A 129 -2.32 3.07 -16.91
CA ALA A 129 -3.15 3.27 -15.73
C ALA A 129 -4.65 3.06 -16.03
N THR A 130 -5.13 3.63 -17.13
CA THR A 130 -6.52 3.49 -17.59
C THR A 130 -6.88 2.02 -17.84
N LYS A 131 -6.04 1.29 -18.59
CA LYS A 131 -6.28 -0.13 -18.90
C LYS A 131 -6.22 -1.03 -17.65
N THR A 132 -5.33 -0.73 -16.71
CA THR A 132 -5.24 -1.46 -15.44
C THR A 132 -6.46 -1.17 -14.56
N LEU A 133 -6.81 0.10 -14.33
CA LEU A 133 -7.91 0.45 -13.42
C LEU A 133 -9.30 0.17 -13.98
N ARG A 134 -9.50 0.13 -15.31
CA ARG A 134 -10.72 -0.42 -15.91
C ARG A 134 -10.98 -1.88 -15.54
N GLN A 135 -9.95 -2.66 -15.23
CA GLN A 135 -10.13 -4.04 -14.74
C GLN A 135 -10.43 -4.09 -13.24
N VAL A 136 -9.91 -3.13 -12.47
CA VAL A 136 -10.08 -3.05 -11.01
C VAL A 136 -11.45 -2.48 -10.65
N ALA A 137 -11.90 -1.45 -11.36
CA ALA A 137 -13.14 -0.72 -11.10
C ALA A 137 -13.86 -0.38 -12.43
N PRO A 138 -14.33 -1.39 -13.18
CA PRO A 138 -14.90 -1.22 -14.53
C PRO A 138 -16.13 -0.32 -14.58
N ASP A 139 -16.88 -0.27 -13.48
CA ASP A 139 -18.09 0.54 -13.32
C ASP A 139 -17.78 2.02 -13.03
N LEU A 140 -16.58 2.33 -12.52
CA LEU A 140 -16.18 3.67 -12.12
C LEU A 140 -15.19 4.33 -13.09
N VAL A 141 -14.29 3.56 -13.72
CA VAL A 141 -13.14 4.11 -14.45
C VAL A 141 -13.33 3.97 -15.95
N ASP A 142 -13.44 5.10 -16.64
CA ASP A 142 -13.29 5.19 -18.10
C ASP A 142 -11.90 5.73 -18.48
N GLU A 143 -11.44 6.82 -17.88
CA GLU A 143 -10.17 7.44 -18.26
C GLU A 143 -9.44 7.92 -17.02
N VAL A 144 -8.17 7.51 -16.83
CA VAL A 144 -7.31 8.04 -15.79
C VAL A 144 -6.63 9.31 -16.31
N THR A 145 -6.74 10.41 -15.56
CA THR A 145 -6.24 11.73 -15.94
C THR A 145 -5.12 12.24 -15.05
N GLY A 146 -4.81 11.54 -13.95
CA GLY A 146 -3.67 11.88 -13.11
C GLY A 146 -3.43 10.88 -11.98
N VAL A 147 -2.19 10.85 -11.49
CA VAL A 147 -1.75 9.97 -10.40
C VAL A 147 -0.90 10.76 -9.41
N PHE A 148 -1.24 10.68 -8.12
CA PHE A 148 -0.62 11.45 -7.04
C PHE A 148 -0.18 10.47 -5.93
N PHE A 149 1.04 10.62 -5.42
CA PHE A 149 1.57 9.81 -4.33
C PHE A 149 1.56 10.61 -3.04
N GLU A 150 1.24 9.95 -1.91
CA GLU A 150 1.05 10.61 -0.60
C GLU A 150 0.17 11.86 -0.78
N HIS A 151 -1.11 11.62 -1.11
CA HIS A 151 -2.02 12.70 -1.48
C HIS A 151 -3.06 12.95 -0.40
N SER A 152 -3.19 14.21 0.03
CA SER A 152 -4.26 14.67 0.91
C SER A 152 -4.89 15.94 0.34
N PRO A 153 -6.08 15.87 -0.29
CA PRO A 153 -6.62 16.95 -1.14
C PRO A 153 -6.93 18.25 -0.39
N ALA A 154 -6.95 18.22 0.94
CA ALA A 154 -7.16 19.38 1.80
C ALA A 154 -6.62 19.08 3.21
N ARG A 155 -5.34 18.71 3.27
CA ARG A 155 -4.63 18.37 4.52
C ARG A 155 -4.89 19.44 5.60
N TRP A 156 -5.22 19.01 6.81
CA TRP A 156 -5.57 19.89 7.95
C TRP A 156 -6.79 20.81 7.77
N HIS A 157 -7.57 20.67 6.69
CA HIS A 157 -8.76 21.50 6.51
C HIS A 157 -9.95 20.95 7.32
N PRO A 158 -10.71 21.80 8.05
CA PRO A 158 -11.81 21.37 8.92
C PRO A 158 -12.98 20.74 8.16
N SER A 159 -13.16 21.03 6.87
CA SER A 159 -14.17 20.34 6.05
C SER A 159 -13.83 18.87 5.75
N PHE A 160 -12.60 18.43 6.01
CA PHE A 160 -12.10 17.07 5.78
C PHE A 160 -11.79 16.39 7.12
N THR A 161 -10.80 15.51 7.19
CA THR A 161 -10.39 14.85 8.45
C THR A 161 -9.71 15.77 9.45
N ASN A 162 -9.33 16.99 9.04
CA ASN A 162 -8.63 17.98 9.87
C ASN A 162 -7.34 17.42 10.52
N ASP A 163 -6.59 16.64 9.74
CA ASP A 163 -5.34 16.03 10.13
C ASP A 163 -4.41 15.80 8.92
N GLY A 164 -3.32 15.06 9.14
CA GLY A 164 -2.38 14.65 8.10
C GLY A 164 -2.71 13.33 7.40
N THR A 165 -3.95 12.81 7.49
CA THR A 165 -4.33 11.59 6.74
C THR A 165 -4.15 11.82 5.24
N ALA A 166 -3.55 10.86 4.56
CA ALA A 166 -3.28 10.89 3.13
C ALA A 166 -3.46 9.48 2.56
N PHE A 167 -3.72 9.40 1.27
CA PHE A 167 -3.68 8.14 0.53
C PHE A 167 -2.27 7.87 0.03
N ASP A 168 -1.84 6.62 0.04
CA ASP A 168 -0.60 6.21 -0.62
C ASP A 168 -0.59 6.60 -2.11
N VAL A 169 -1.72 6.38 -2.80
CA VAL A 169 -1.93 6.84 -4.18
C VAL A 169 -3.36 7.36 -4.38
N LEU A 170 -3.51 8.47 -5.09
CA LEU A 170 -4.79 8.90 -5.66
C LEU A 170 -4.71 8.89 -7.19
N PHE A 171 -5.67 8.23 -7.83
CA PHE A 171 -5.96 8.38 -9.26
C PHE A 171 -7.12 9.33 -9.46
N LYS A 172 -6.95 10.33 -10.32
CA LYS A 172 -8.06 11.10 -10.87
C LYS A 172 -8.56 10.38 -12.12
N CYS A 173 -9.87 10.27 -12.27
CA CYS A 173 -10.46 9.65 -13.44
C CYS A 173 -11.78 10.31 -13.86
N PHE A 174 -12.21 9.99 -15.08
CA PHE A 174 -13.59 10.16 -15.52
C PHE A 174 -14.31 8.82 -15.49
N THR A 175 -15.60 8.86 -15.14
CA THR A 175 -16.52 7.73 -15.29
C THR A 175 -16.90 7.51 -16.76
N PRO A 176 -17.52 6.36 -17.10
CA PRO A 176 -18.09 6.17 -18.45
C PRO A 176 -19.13 7.23 -18.83
N GLN A 177 -19.79 7.85 -17.84
CA GLN A 177 -20.73 8.96 -18.00
C GLN A 177 -20.04 10.33 -18.07
N ARG A 178 -18.70 10.37 -18.09
CA ARG A 178 -17.85 11.57 -18.13
C ARG A 178 -17.98 12.47 -16.89
N GLU A 179 -18.31 11.88 -15.75
CA GLU A 179 -18.30 12.56 -14.46
C GLU A 179 -16.93 12.45 -13.80
N SER A 180 -16.55 13.45 -13.00
CA SER A 180 -15.29 13.42 -12.24
C SER A 180 -15.34 12.35 -11.14
N ALA A 181 -14.35 11.47 -11.11
CA ALA A 181 -14.22 10.42 -10.10
C ALA A 181 -12.77 10.25 -9.63
N PHE A 182 -12.58 9.41 -8.61
CA PHE A 182 -11.25 9.03 -8.14
C PHE A 182 -11.18 7.58 -7.66
N ILE A 183 -9.97 7.02 -7.70
CA ILE A 183 -9.59 5.82 -6.94
C ILE A 183 -8.56 6.25 -5.89
N ALA A 184 -8.87 6.05 -4.62
CA ALA A 184 -7.95 6.25 -3.51
C ALA A 184 -7.38 4.88 -3.08
N ILE A 185 -6.06 4.77 -3.00
CA ILE A 185 -5.36 3.54 -2.63
C ILE A 185 -4.65 3.73 -1.30
N GLU A 186 -4.83 2.75 -0.41
CA GLU A 186 -3.91 2.47 0.68
C GLU A 186 -3.21 1.14 0.40
N LEU A 187 -1.89 1.07 0.51
CA LEU A 187 -1.13 -0.16 0.27
C LEU A 187 -0.50 -0.67 1.57
N LYS A 188 -0.87 -1.89 1.95
CA LYS A 188 -0.22 -2.63 3.03
C LYS A 188 0.62 -3.74 2.43
N TYR A 189 1.88 -3.82 2.83
CA TYR A 189 2.76 -4.93 2.48
C TYR A 189 2.96 -5.87 3.67
N SER A 190 3.72 -5.43 4.68
CA SER A 190 4.18 -6.26 5.80
C SER A 190 3.65 -5.79 7.16
N GLU A 191 2.79 -4.78 7.14
CA GLU A 191 2.07 -4.19 8.26
C GLU A 191 1.15 -5.21 8.93
N SER A 192 0.94 -5.03 10.24
CA SER A 192 0.10 -5.91 11.06
C SER A 192 -1.31 -5.38 11.29
N MET A 193 -1.60 -4.16 10.85
CA MET A 193 -2.78 -3.39 11.22
C MET A 193 -2.85 -3.10 12.73
N GLN A 194 -1.75 -3.29 13.46
CA GLN A 194 -1.64 -3.01 14.90
C GLN A 194 -0.66 -1.86 15.18
N GLU A 195 -0.27 -1.12 14.14
CA GLU A 195 0.53 0.09 14.26
C GLU A 195 -0.15 1.09 15.21
N PRO A 196 0.60 1.91 15.97
CA PRO A 196 0.02 2.84 16.93
C PRO A 196 -1.10 3.68 16.30
N PRO A 197 -2.32 3.67 16.87
CA PRO A 197 -3.42 4.46 16.34
C PRO A 197 -3.09 5.94 16.42
N ALA A 198 -3.66 6.72 15.51
CA ALA A 198 -3.57 8.17 15.60
C ALA A 198 -4.33 8.69 16.82
N THR A 199 -3.90 9.85 17.29
CA THR A 199 -4.62 10.59 18.33
C THR A 199 -6.01 10.94 17.83
N MET A 200 -7.02 10.57 18.61
CA MET A 200 -8.43 10.85 18.31
C MET A 200 -8.69 12.35 18.29
N ARG A 201 -9.54 12.77 17.33
CA ARG A 201 -9.97 14.16 17.15
C ARG A 201 -11.49 14.23 17.11
N PRO A 202 -12.12 15.28 17.66
CA PRO A 202 -13.58 15.46 17.58
C PRO A 202 -14.12 15.40 16.14
N ARG A 203 -13.32 15.86 15.17
CA ARG A 203 -13.70 15.84 13.76
C ARG A 203 -13.97 14.43 13.22
N TYR A 204 -13.30 13.40 13.74
CA TYR A 204 -13.51 12.04 13.25
C TYR A 204 -14.90 11.52 13.62
N ASP A 205 -15.37 11.80 14.84
CA ASP A 205 -16.71 11.38 15.27
C ASP A 205 -17.80 12.13 14.50
N GLU A 206 -17.60 13.42 14.25
CA GLU A 206 -18.50 14.22 13.40
C GLU A 206 -18.57 13.67 11.98
N LEU A 207 -17.42 13.46 11.34
CA LEU A 207 -17.35 12.98 9.96
C LEU A 207 -17.91 11.56 9.84
N SER A 208 -17.67 10.69 10.82
CA SER A 208 -18.23 9.33 10.84
C SER A 208 -19.75 9.36 10.78
N ARG A 209 -20.40 10.23 11.57
CA ARG A 209 -21.87 10.40 11.55
C ARG A 209 -22.38 10.98 10.24
N LEU A 210 -21.68 11.96 9.66
CA LEU A 210 -22.10 12.63 8.43
C LEU A 210 -21.82 11.83 7.15
N SER A 211 -20.88 10.87 7.21
CA SER A 211 -20.34 10.18 6.04
C SER A 211 -21.33 9.27 5.31
N GLY A 212 -22.34 8.72 5.99
CA GLY A 212 -23.21 7.68 5.44
C GLY A 212 -22.51 6.34 5.16
N LEU A 213 -21.25 6.17 5.63
CA LEU A 213 -20.45 4.97 5.37
C LEU A 213 -20.82 3.79 6.28
N TYR A 214 -21.24 4.06 7.53
CA TYR A 214 -21.27 3.06 8.60
C TYR A 214 -22.68 2.74 9.09
N LYS A 215 -22.91 1.46 9.45
CA LYS A 215 -24.16 1.00 10.10
C LYS A 215 -24.34 1.63 11.48
N ASP A 216 -23.25 1.68 12.23
CA ASP A 216 -23.13 2.37 13.51
C ASP A 216 -21.87 3.26 13.45
N PRO A 217 -22.01 4.57 13.17
CA PRO A 217 -20.88 5.49 13.07
C PRO A 217 -20.15 5.72 14.40
N GLU A 218 -20.75 5.32 15.53
CA GLU A 218 -20.19 5.47 16.87
C GLU A 218 -19.60 4.17 17.42
N HIS A 219 -19.61 3.09 16.62
CA HIS A 219 -19.10 1.79 17.03
C HIS A 219 -17.63 1.89 17.52
N PRO A 220 -17.31 1.46 18.77
CA PRO A 220 -15.97 1.63 19.34
C PRO A 220 -14.84 0.98 18.54
N ALA A 221 -15.12 -0.14 17.86
CA ALA A 221 -14.10 -0.85 17.06
C ALA A 221 -13.50 0.02 15.93
N LEU A 222 -14.26 0.98 15.37
CA LEU A 222 -13.77 1.89 14.32
C LEU A 222 -12.66 2.83 14.83
N ARG A 223 -12.56 3.02 16.15
CA ARG A 223 -11.61 3.95 16.79
C ARG A 223 -10.33 3.25 17.24
N LEU A 224 -10.23 1.94 17.03
CA LEU A 224 -9.16 1.09 17.50
C LEU A 224 -8.54 0.31 16.35
N ASN A 225 -7.36 -0.25 16.60
CA ASN A 225 -6.79 -1.25 15.71
C ASN A 225 -7.68 -2.50 15.69
N PRO A 226 -7.84 -3.16 14.53
CA PRO A 226 -7.14 -2.91 13.27
C PRO A 226 -7.86 -1.96 12.29
N LEU A 227 -8.91 -1.26 12.72
CA LEU A 227 -9.83 -0.57 11.81
C LEU A 227 -9.57 0.93 11.66
N GLN A 228 -8.89 1.56 12.63
CA GLN A 228 -8.84 3.02 12.72
C GLN A 228 -8.22 3.70 11.48
N SER A 229 -7.18 3.12 10.87
CA SER A 229 -6.59 3.68 9.64
C SER A 229 -7.58 3.66 8.49
N LEU A 230 -8.18 2.48 8.22
CA LEU A 230 -9.19 2.30 7.17
C LEU A 230 -10.39 3.22 7.38
N TRP A 231 -10.84 3.36 8.62
CA TRP A 231 -11.92 4.26 9.01
C TRP A 231 -11.58 5.71 8.63
N ARG A 232 -10.39 6.21 9.01
CA ARG A 232 -9.96 7.59 8.71
C ARG A 232 -9.77 7.84 7.22
N GLU A 233 -9.16 6.93 6.49
CA GLU A 233 -8.93 7.06 5.05
C GLU A 233 -10.24 6.99 4.27
N ASN A 234 -11.16 6.08 4.62
CA ASN A 234 -12.46 6.01 3.95
C ASN A 234 -13.30 7.27 4.22
N MET A 235 -13.25 7.82 5.44
CA MET A 235 -13.88 9.09 5.76
C MET A 235 -13.24 10.26 5.01
N LEU A 236 -11.91 10.28 4.82
CA LEU A 236 -11.25 11.26 3.98
C LEU A 236 -11.76 11.19 2.54
N ALA A 237 -11.88 9.98 2.00
CA ALA A 237 -12.40 9.76 0.66
C ALA A 237 -13.86 10.24 0.53
N GLN A 238 -14.71 9.93 1.52
CA GLN A 238 -16.08 10.42 1.54
C GLN A 238 -16.16 11.94 1.64
N ALA A 239 -15.30 12.57 2.45
CA ALA A 239 -15.25 14.02 2.58
C ALA A 239 -14.93 14.70 1.24
N MET A 240 -14.16 14.06 0.34
CA MET A 240 -13.91 14.60 -1.00
C MET A 240 -15.20 14.72 -1.82
N VAL A 241 -16.06 13.71 -1.77
CA VAL A 241 -17.37 13.71 -2.46
C VAL A 241 -18.32 14.70 -1.81
N MET A 242 -18.43 14.69 -0.47
CA MET A 242 -19.31 15.61 0.27
C MET A 242 -18.97 17.09 0.06
N ASN A 243 -17.69 17.40 -0.17
CA ASN A 243 -17.23 18.76 -0.46
C ASN A 243 -17.19 19.08 -1.97
N GLY A 244 -17.73 18.22 -2.82
CA GLY A 244 -17.86 18.47 -4.26
C GLY A 244 -16.54 18.48 -5.04
N LEU A 245 -15.47 17.86 -4.51
CA LEU A 245 -14.22 17.73 -5.26
C LEU A 245 -14.34 16.72 -6.41
N TYR A 246 -15.18 15.70 -6.23
CA TYR A 246 -15.49 14.67 -7.22
C TYR A 246 -16.95 14.24 -7.07
N SER A 247 -17.52 13.73 -8.15
CA SER A 247 -18.90 13.22 -8.17
C SER A 247 -19.01 11.87 -7.45
N SER A 248 -17.97 11.04 -7.53
CA SER A 248 -17.91 9.71 -6.92
C SER A 248 -16.46 9.28 -6.70
N GLY A 249 -16.27 8.17 -5.98
CA GLY A 249 -14.96 7.57 -5.82
C GLY A 249 -15.03 6.19 -5.20
N ARG A 250 -13.88 5.50 -5.18
CA ARG A 250 -13.71 4.20 -4.52
C ARG A 250 -12.41 4.19 -3.72
N PHE A 251 -12.46 3.72 -2.49
CA PHE A 251 -11.30 3.53 -1.63
C PHE A 251 -10.91 2.06 -1.66
N ILE A 252 -9.69 1.75 -2.08
CA ILE A 252 -9.21 0.38 -2.26
C ILE A 252 -7.98 0.13 -1.39
N LEU A 253 -8.06 -0.90 -0.55
CA LEU A 253 -6.90 -1.44 0.14
C LEU A 253 -6.17 -2.46 -0.76
N VAL A 254 -4.88 -2.25 -0.99
CA VAL A 254 -4.03 -3.16 -1.76
C VAL A 254 -3.12 -3.91 -0.81
N ALA A 255 -3.19 -5.25 -0.77
CA ALA A 255 -2.37 -6.03 0.16
C ALA A 255 -2.08 -7.46 -0.31
N PRO A 256 -0.99 -8.10 0.13
CA PRO A 256 -0.74 -9.51 -0.17
C PRO A 256 -1.89 -10.41 0.33
N ARG A 257 -2.34 -11.35 -0.50
CA ARG A 257 -3.40 -12.32 -0.12
C ARG A 257 -3.03 -13.18 1.10
N HIS A 258 -1.74 -13.35 1.35
CA HIS A 258 -1.22 -14.16 2.46
C HIS A 258 -0.92 -13.37 3.74
N ASN A 259 -1.02 -12.03 3.72
CA ASN A 259 -0.97 -11.22 4.93
C ASN A 259 -2.33 -11.33 5.66
N ARG A 260 -2.50 -12.39 6.47
CA ARG A 260 -3.78 -12.71 7.12
C ARG A 260 -4.29 -11.61 8.04
N GLN A 261 -3.39 -10.87 8.71
CA GLN A 261 -3.78 -9.78 9.60
C GLN A 261 -4.51 -8.67 8.83
N VAL A 262 -4.01 -8.30 7.65
CA VAL A 262 -4.69 -7.35 6.76
C VAL A 262 -5.98 -7.95 6.20
N GLN A 263 -5.98 -9.22 5.77
CA GLN A 263 -7.19 -9.86 5.23
C GLN A 263 -8.31 -9.96 6.27
N ASP A 264 -7.99 -10.22 7.53
CA ASP A 264 -8.97 -10.28 8.61
C ASP A 264 -9.47 -8.88 8.99
N ALA A 265 -8.61 -7.85 8.96
CA ALA A 265 -9.02 -6.45 9.12
C ALA A 265 -10.00 -6.01 8.03
N VAL A 266 -9.77 -6.39 6.76
CA VAL A 266 -10.69 -6.11 5.63
C VAL A 266 -12.07 -6.74 5.89
N LYS A 267 -12.10 -8.03 6.28
CA LYS A 267 -13.36 -8.73 6.58
C LYS A 267 -14.12 -8.06 7.72
N LEU A 268 -13.41 -7.70 8.79
CA LEU A 268 -13.99 -7.03 9.94
C LEU A 268 -14.51 -5.63 9.57
N TYR A 269 -13.73 -4.84 8.84
CA TYR A 269 -14.13 -3.51 8.40
C TYR A 269 -15.43 -3.54 7.57
N ARG A 270 -15.54 -4.48 6.62
CA ARG A 270 -16.74 -4.68 5.81
C ARG A 270 -18.01 -4.95 6.63
N GLN A 271 -17.90 -5.55 7.83
CA GLN A 271 -19.05 -5.78 8.69
C GLN A 271 -19.68 -4.49 9.21
N HIS A 272 -18.91 -3.40 9.28
CA HIS A 272 -19.36 -2.09 9.76
C HIS A 272 -19.96 -1.19 8.67
N LEU A 273 -19.77 -1.51 7.39
CA LEU A 273 -20.19 -0.65 6.27
C LEU A 273 -21.69 -0.79 5.97
N ALA A 274 -22.39 0.35 5.85
CA ALA A 274 -23.76 0.44 5.36
C ALA A 274 -23.82 0.86 3.88
N LEU A 275 -22.93 1.78 3.47
CA LEU A 275 -22.84 2.37 2.13
C LEU A 275 -24.18 2.95 1.64
N ALA A 276 -24.61 4.07 2.24
CA ALA A 276 -25.76 4.82 1.74
C ALA A 276 -25.56 5.28 0.27
N PRO A 277 -26.63 5.61 -0.48
CA PRO A 277 -26.49 6.15 -1.83
C PRO A 277 -25.53 7.35 -1.87
N GLY A 278 -24.55 7.32 -2.77
CA GLY A 278 -23.50 8.34 -2.88
C GLY A 278 -22.32 8.16 -1.91
N ALA A 279 -22.28 7.08 -1.13
CA ALA A 279 -21.13 6.73 -0.33
C ALA A 279 -19.97 6.18 -1.20
N VAL A 280 -18.75 6.55 -0.84
CA VAL A 280 -17.52 6.01 -1.41
C VAL A 280 -17.36 4.56 -0.97
N GLU A 281 -17.41 3.66 -1.93
CA GLU A 281 -17.29 2.23 -1.69
C GLU A 281 -15.87 1.87 -1.22
N PHE A 282 -15.81 0.84 -0.37
CA PHE A 282 -14.56 0.25 0.08
C PHE A 282 -14.35 -1.11 -0.57
N ASP A 283 -13.20 -1.25 -1.24
CA ASP A 283 -12.76 -2.49 -1.85
C ASP A 283 -11.36 -2.91 -1.38
N ALA A 284 -11.01 -4.14 -1.71
CA ALA A 284 -9.67 -4.66 -1.48
C ALA A 284 -9.23 -5.53 -2.65
N ILE A 285 -7.98 -5.40 -3.06
CA ILE A 285 -7.37 -6.19 -4.14
C ILE A 285 -6.02 -6.75 -3.69
N SER A 286 -5.71 -7.98 -4.10
CA SER A 286 -4.43 -8.57 -3.76
C SER A 286 -3.30 -8.08 -4.66
N PHE A 287 -2.04 -8.17 -4.19
CA PHE A 287 -0.88 -7.90 -5.03
C PHE A 287 -0.89 -8.80 -6.29
N ASP A 288 -1.25 -10.07 -6.14
CA ASP A 288 -1.38 -11.05 -7.22
C ASP A 288 -2.43 -10.61 -8.27
N ASP A 289 -3.58 -10.11 -7.81
CA ASP A 289 -4.65 -9.69 -8.72
C ASP A 289 -4.29 -8.36 -9.40
N LEU A 290 -3.64 -7.44 -8.68
CA LEU A 290 -3.15 -6.18 -9.25
C LEU A 290 -2.04 -6.42 -10.30
N THR A 291 -1.07 -7.28 -10.00
CA THR A 291 -0.04 -7.69 -10.99
C THR A 291 -0.68 -8.33 -12.22
N SER A 292 -1.69 -9.18 -12.03
CA SER A 292 -2.46 -9.77 -13.14
C SER A 292 -3.18 -8.71 -13.98
N CYS A 293 -3.74 -7.67 -13.36
CA CYS A 293 -4.36 -6.55 -14.08
C CYS A 293 -3.33 -5.73 -14.88
N ILE A 294 -2.13 -5.52 -14.34
CA ILE A 294 -1.01 -4.85 -15.03
C ILE A 294 -0.55 -5.68 -16.24
N ALA A 295 -0.40 -7.00 -16.08
CA ALA A 295 -0.06 -7.91 -17.18
C ALA A 295 -1.10 -7.85 -18.31
N ARG A 296 -2.39 -7.99 -17.98
CA ARG A 296 -3.49 -7.92 -18.95
C ARG A 296 -3.63 -6.54 -19.61
N ALA A 297 -3.16 -5.48 -18.96
CA ALA A 297 -3.11 -4.13 -19.54
C ALA A 297 -1.96 -3.95 -20.56
N GLY A 298 -1.07 -4.94 -20.69
CA GLY A 298 0.01 -4.99 -21.68
C GLY A 298 1.42 -4.77 -21.11
N ALA A 299 1.57 -4.59 -19.80
CA ALA A 299 2.87 -4.39 -19.15
C ALA A 299 3.37 -5.69 -18.50
N THR A 300 3.59 -6.73 -19.31
CA THR A 300 3.97 -8.08 -18.85
C THR A 300 5.29 -8.06 -18.07
N ASP A 301 6.33 -7.41 -18.57
CA ASP A 301 7.66 -7.41 -17.93
C ASP A 301 7.62 -6.74 -16.55
N LEU A 302 6.84 -5.66 -16.42
CA LEU A 302 6.60 -4.99 -15.14
C LEU A 302 5.85 -5.91 -14.18
N ALA A 303 4.79 -6.58 -14.66
CA ALA A 303 4.00 -7.49 -13.85
C ALA A 303 4.82 -8.69 -13.37
N GLU A 304 5.68 -9.26 -14.23
CA GLU A 304 6.62 -10.33 -13.87
C GLU A 304 7.63 -9.87 -12.82
N ALA A 305 8.22 -8.68 -12.98
CA ALA A 305 9.15 -8.14 -12.00
C ALA A 305 8.48 -7.85 -10.64
N LEU A 306 7.25 -7.34 -10.64
CA LEU A 306 6.44 -7.15 -9.43
C LEU A 306 6.11 -8.49 -8.77
N HIS A 307 5.69 -9.48 -9.56
CA HIS A 307 5.35 -10.81 -9.06
C HIS A 307 6.57 -11.49 -8.45
N ALA A 308 7.71 -11.54 -9.16
CA ALA A 308 8.95 -12.12 -8.68
C ALA A 308 9.41 -11.48 -7.37
N ARG A 309 9.24 -10.16 -7.23
CA ARG A 309 9.68 -9.43 -6.04
C ARG A 309 8.73 -9.59 -4.84
N TYR A 310 7.42 -9.57 -5.05
CA TYR A 310 6.46 -9.37 -3.97
C TYR A 310 5.50 -10.54 -3.73
N CYS A 311 5.33 -11.42 -4.73
CA CYS A 311 4.34 -12.51 -4.68
C CYS A 311 5.01 -13.90 -4.74
N ASP A 312 6.18 -14.02 -5.39
CA ASP A 312 6.86 -15.30 -5.58
C ASP A 312 7.72 -15.71 -4.36
N PHE A 313 7.26 -16.72 -3.63
CA PHE A 313 7.96 -17.31 -2.50
C PHE A 313 8.66 -18.63 -2.82
N ASN A 314 8.81 -19.04 -4.09
CA ASN A 314 9.44 -20.31 -4.44
C ASN A 314 10.87 -20.39 -3.86
N ALA A 315 11.68 -19.33 -3.98
CA ALA A 315 13.02 -19.29 -3.39
C ALA A 315 13.04 -19.39 -1.86
N VAL A 316 11.94 -19.01 -1.18
CA VAL A 316 11.78 -19.18 0.26
C VAL A 316 11.41 -20.64 0.58
N ASP A 317 10.57 -21.24 -0.26
CA ASP A 317 10.13 -22.64 -0.17
C ASP A 317 11.30 -23.61 -0.39
N ASP A 318 12.27 -23.27 -1.23
CA ASP A 318 13.46 -24.10 -1.47
C ASP A 318 14.43 -24.18 -0.26
N LEU A 319 14.23 -23.35 0.77
CA LEU A 319 15.09 -23.26 1.96
C LEU A 319 14.56 -24.00 3.19
N ILE A 320 13.41 -24.68 3.08
CA ILE A 320 12.75 -25.43 4.16
C ILE A 320 12.74 -26.93 3.88
#